data_AF-A0AAU9QFE7-F1
#
_entry.id   AF-A0AAU9QFE7-F1
#
_cell.length_a   1.000
_cell.length_b   1.000
_cell.length_c   1.000
_cell.angle_alpha   90.00
_cell.angle_beta   90.00
_cell.angle_gamma   90.00
#
_symmetry.space_group_name_H-M   'P 1'
#
loop_
_entity.id
_entity.type
_entity.pdbx_description
1 polymer ?
#
loop_
_entity_poly.entity_id
_entity_poly.type
_entity_poly.pdbx_seq_one_letter_code
_entity_poly.pdbx_strand_id
1 'polypeptide(L)'
;MLRTRKITLTPQQKLQLEQMHDSTRDGRVRDRIKAVLLASEDWSQAMISQALRIHESTVARHLSDYVLSEKLKPENGGSQSKLSATQTMHLIEHLTEKTYSHTHQIVTYVKETFELDYTVSGMNKWLHHNGFSYKQPKGVPHKFDEAKQQAFIEAYEALKTSCGKDESIVFIDAVHPTLSTKISHGWIRTGQDKVIETTGNRSRLNVIGALNLSDIGATIVDDYESINSESIVRFFCK
;
A
#
# COMPACT_ATOMS: atom_id res chain seq x y z
N MET A 1 -36.28 42.14 0.23
CA MET A 1 -36.20 42.43 -1.22
C MET A 1 -34.74 42.44 -1.64
N LEU A 2 -34.25 41.34 -2.22
CA LEU A 2 -32.89 41.28 -2.75
C LEU A 2 -32.86 42.08 -4.06
N ARG A 3 -32.04 43.14 -4.12
CA ARG A 3 -31.87 43.96 -5.32
C ARG A 3 -31.35 43.07 -6.46
N THR A 4 -32.08 43.02 -7.56
CA THR A 4 -31.67 42.40 -8.82
C THR A 4 -30.41 43.12 -9.34
N ARG A 5 -29.24 42.51 -9.21
CA ARG A 5 -28.04 42.98 -9.90
C ARG A 5 -28.17 42.59 -11.36
N LYS A 6 -28.35 43.58 -12.24
CA LYS A 6 -28.42 43.38 -13.69
C LYS A 6 -27.03 42.95 -14.19
N ILE A 7 -26.93 41.78 -14.79
CA ILE A 7 -25.70 41.32 -15.46
C ILE A 7 -25.81 41.76 -16.92
N THR A 8 -24.77 42.42 -17.42
CA THR A 8 -24.67 42.79 -18.85
C THR A 8 -23.49 42.05 -19.44
N LEU A 9 -23.74 41.24 -20.46
CA LEU A 9 -22.72 40.47 -21.18
C LEU A 9 -22.55 41.03 -22.57
N THR A 10 -21.31 41.09 -23.04
CA THR A 10 -21.05 41.37 -24.46
C THR A 10 -21.46 40.16 -25.33
N PRO A 11 -21.72 40.34 -26.63
CA PRO A 11 -21.98 39.22 -27.54
C PRO A 11 -20.88 38.14 -27.49
N GLN A 12 -19.63 38.56 -27.34
CA GLN A 12 -18.48 37.66 -27.22
C GLN A 12 -18.48 36.87 -25.91
N GLN A 13 -18.76 37.52 -24.77
CA GLN A 13 -18.88 36.83 -23.48
C GLN A 13 -20.03 35.83 -23.47
N LYS A 14 -21.17 36.20 -24.08
CA LYS A 14 -22.30 35.29 -24.22
C LYS A 14 -21.91 34.05 -25.03
N LEU A 15 -21.30 34.24 -26.20
CA LEU A 15 -20.82 33.14 -27.04
C LEU A 15 -19.82 32.23 -26.30
N GLN A 16 -18.90 32.81 -25.54
CA GLN A 16 -17.92 32.05 -24.76
C GLN A 16 -18.60 31.21 -23.67
N LEU A 17 -19.58 31.76 -22.96
CA LEU A 17 -20.34 31.04 -21.95
C LEU A 17 -21.15 29.88 -22.55
N GLU A 18 -21.77 30.08 -23.72
CA GLU A 18 -22.47 29.01 -24.45
C GLU A 18 -21.49 27.87 -24.84
N GLN A 19 -20.33 28.21 -25.41
CA GLN A 19 -19.30 27.22 -25.74
C GLN A 19 -18.79 26.47 -24.49
N MET A 20 -18.63 27.16 -23.36
CA MET A 20 -18.24 26.56 -22.09
C MET A 20 -19.34 25.65 -21.53
N HIS A 21 -20.61 26.04 -21.68
CA HIS A 21 -21.77 25.23 -21.27
C HIS A 21 -21.82 23.92 -22.05
N ASP A 22 -21.62 23.97 -23.36
CA ASP A 22 -21.70 22.81 -24.25
C ASP A 22 -20.55 21.82 -24.04
N SER A 23 -19.36 22.32 -23.68
CA SER A 23 -18.17 21.50 -23.50
C SER A 23 -18.01 20.90 -22.10
N THR A 24 -18.57 21.54 -21.06
CA THR A 24 -18.32 21.11 -19.68
C THR A 24 -19.24 19.97 -19.22
N ARG A 25 -18.66 18.96 -18.56
CA ARG A 25 -19.42 17.81 -18.01
C ARG A 25 -19.89 18.03 -16.59
N ASP A 26 -19.26 18.95 -15.84
CA ASP A 26 -19.64 19.24 -14.45
C ASP A 26 -20.97 20.01 -14.41
N GLY A 27 -22.01 19.38 -13.89
CA GLY A 27 -23.35 19.98 -13.75
C GLY A 27 -23.34 21.26 -12.92
N ARG A 28 -22.46 21.36 -11.91
CA ARG A 28 -22.35 22.54 -11.06
C ARG A 28 -21.82 23.76 -11.83
N VAL A 29 -20.90 23.52 -12.77
CA VAL A 29 -20.37 24.56 -13.67
C VAL A 29 -21.44 24.97 -14.68
N ARG A 30 -22.16 23.99 -15.26
CA ARG A 30 -23.27 24.28 -16.20
C ARG A 30 -24.35 25.13 -15.55
N ASP A 31 -24.78 24.81 -14.35
CA ASP A 31 -25.85 25.56 -13.68
C ASP A 31 -25.42 26.99 -13.29
N ARG A 32 -24.14 27.19 -12.94
CA ARG A 32 -23.56 28.54 -12.77
C ARG A 32 -23.57 29.33 -14.08
N ILE A 33 -23.17 28.70 -15.20
CA ILE A 33 -23.19 29.35 -16.52
C ILE A 33 -24.62 29.73 -16.93
N LYS A 34 -25.58 28.80 -16.83
CA LYS A 34 -26.99 29.07 -17.13
C LYS A 34 -27.55 30.20 -16.28
N ALA A 35 -27.22 30.25 -14.98
CA ALA A 35 -27.68 31.34 -14.12
C ALA A 35 -27.21 32.72 -14.62
N VAL A 36 -25.95 32.82 -15.07
CA VAL A 36 -25.38 34.06 -15.62
C VAL A 36 -26.02 34.44 -16.96
N LEU A 37 -26.18 33.47 -17.87
CA LEU A 37 -26.83 33.68 -19.17
C LEU A 37 -28.28 34.14 -18.99
N LEU A 38 -29.08 33.42 -18.21
CA LEU A 38 -30.48 33.76 -17.95
C LEU A 38 -30.62 35.13 -17.24
N ALA A 39 -29.72 35.45 -16.30
CA ALA A 39 -29.72 36.76 -15.66
C ALA A 39 -29.38 37.90 -16.64
N SER A 40 -28.57 37.65 -17.68
CA SER A 40 -28.31 38.63 -18.74
C SER A 40 -29.47 38.78 -19.73
N GLU A 41 -30.39 37.81 -19.74
CA GLU A 41 -31.63 37.79 -20.53
C GLU A 41 -32.83 38.29 -19.71
N ASP A 42 -32.56 39.06 -18.64
CA ASP A 42 -33.55 39.69 -17.76
C ASP A 42 -34.45 38.69 -16.99
N TRP A 43 -34.05 37.42 -16.83
CA TRP A 43 -34.75 36.50 -15.93
C TRP A 43 -34.55 36.89 -14.47
N SER A 44 -35.64 36.87 -13.69
CA SER A 44 -35.55 37.09 -12.24
C SER A 44 -34.85 35.93 -11.52
N GLN A 45 -34.24 36.20 -10.36
CA GLN A 45 -33.59 35.16 -9.55
C GLN A 45 -34.56 34.02 -9.18
N ALA A 46 -35.84 34.34 -8.93
CA ALA A 46 -36.89 33.37 -8.69
C ALA A 46 -37.17 32.48 -9.92
N MET A 47 -37.20 33.05 -11.13
CA MET A 47 -37.37 32.27 -12.37
C MET A 47 -36.18 31.36 -12.62
N ILE A 48 -34.96 31.86 -12.42
CA ILE A 48 -33.73 31.06 -12.56
C ILE A 48 -33.70 29.93 -11.53
N SER A 49 -34.06 30.23 -10.28
CA SER A 49 -34.18 29.25 -9.19
C SER A 49 -35.15 28.13 -9.56
N GLN A 50 -36.31 28.48 -10.09
CA GLN A 50 -37.32 27.53 -10.53
C GLN A 50 -36.85 26.68 -11.72
N ALA A 51 -36.21 27.30 -12.72
CA ALA A 51 -35.73 26.61 -13.92
C ALA A 51 -34.58 25.63 -13.63
N LEU A 52 -33.64 26.04 -12.78
CA LEU A 52 -32.48 25.23 -12.40
C LEU A 52 -32.73 24.31 -11.21
N ARG A 53 -33.88 24.45 -10.53
CA ARG A 53 -34.26 23.69 -9.33
C ARG A 53 -33.22 23.81 -8.19
N ILE A 54 -32.66 25.01 -8.03
CA ILE A 54 -31.74 25.36 -6.94
C ILE A 54 -32.32 26.51 -6.13
N HIS A 55 -31.99 26.59 -4.84
CA HIS A 55 -32.52 27.62 -3.96
C HIS A 55 -32.15 29.04 -4.45
N GLU A 56 -33.07 30.00 -4.31
CA GLU A 56 -32.88 31.38 -4.79
C GLU A 56 -31.63 32.05 -4.21
N SER A 57 -31.31 31.80 -2.94
CA SER A 57 -30.05 32.29 -2.33
C SER A 57 -28.79 31.73 -2.99
N THR A 58 -28.85 30.50 -3.54
CA THR A 58 -27.75 29.89 -4.31
C THR A 58 -27.58 30.61 -5.64
N VAL A 59 -28.68 30.94 -6.33
CA VAL A 59 -28.66 31.77 -7.55
C VAL A 59 -28.04 33.13 -7.24
N ALA A 60 -28.51 33.82 -6.20
CA ALA A 60 -27.99 35.11 -5.77
C ALA A 60 -26.46 35.07 -5.53
N ARG A 61 -25.98 34.00 -4.88
CA ARG A 61 -24.55 33.76 -4.67
C ARG A 61 -23.80 33.54 -5.98
N HIS A 62 -24.31 32.70 -6.89
CA HIS A 62 -23.67 32.44 -8.19
C HIS A 62 -23.53 33.70 -9.04
N LEU A 63 -24.57 34.52 -9.10
CA LEU A 63 -24.52 35.80 -9.81
C LEU A 63 -23.52 36.77 -9.17
N SER A 64 -23.48 36.81 -7.83
CA SER A 64 -22.53 37.66 -7.09
C SER A 64 -21.08 37.21 -7.29
N ASP A 65 -20.82 35.90 -7.23
CA ASP A 65 -19.52 35.28 -7.51
C ASP A 65 -19.05 35.64 -8.93
N TYR A 66 -19.94 35.56 -9.92
CA TYR A 66 -19.61 35.88 -11.31
C TYR A 66 -19.31 37.37 -11.51
N VAL A 67 -20.12 38.26 -10.93
CA VAL A 67 -19.87 39.72 -11.03
C VAL A 67 -18.57 40.13 -10.34
N LEU A 68 -18.19 39.45 -9.25
CA LEU A 68 -16.99 39.78 -8.50
C LEU A 68 -15.70 39.28 -9.17
N SER A 69 -15.71 38.07 -9.73
CA SER A 69 -14.47 37.42 -10.19
C SER A 69 -14.65 36.46 -11.37
N GLU A 70 -15.77 36.55 -12.10
CA GLU A 70 -16.12 35.67 -13.22
C GLU A 70 -16.12 34.17 -12.83
N LYS A 71 -16.40 33.89 -11.55
CA LYS A 71 -16.27 32.55 -10.97
C LYS A 71 -17.40 31.61 -11.41
N LEU A 72 -17.08 30.73 -12.34
CA LEU A 72 -17.98 29.69 -12.87
C LEU A 72 -17.73 28.29 -12.29
N LYS A 73 -16.60 28.07 -11.62
CA LYS A 73 -16.23 26.78 -11.04
C LYS A 73 -16.30 26.79 -9.51
N PRO A 74 -16.77 25.71 -8.88
CA PRO A 74 -16.61 25.56 -7.44
C PRO A 74 -15.13 25.39 -7.11
N GLU A 75 -14.63 26.17 -6.15
CA GLU A 75 -13.29 25.99 -5.58
C GLU A 75 -13.39 24.99 -4.43
N ASN A 76 -13.57 23.72 -4.78
CA ASN A 76 -13.40 22.64 -3.81
C ASN A 76 -11.92 22.28 -3.81
N GLY A 77 -11.12 22.94 -2.98
CA GLY A 77 -9.73 22.56 -2.73
C GLY A 77 -9.66 21.29 -1.90
N GLY A 78 -8.68 20.43 -2.19
CA GLY A 78 -8.30 19.36 -1.26
C GLY A 78 -7.73 19.94 0.04
N SER A 79 -7.74 19.15 1.11
CA SER A 79 -7.05 19.53 2.35
C SER A 79 -5.54 19.62 2.11
N GLN A 80 -4.92 20.70 2.57
CA GLN A 80 -3.46 20.78 2.62
C GLN A 80 -2.93 19.98 3.81
N SER A 81 -1.71 19.44 3.67
CA SER A 81 -1.00 18.79 4.79
C SER A 81 -0.74 19.80 5.90
N LYS A 82 -0.78 19.36 7.16
CA LYS A 82 -0.35 20.18 8.31
C LYS A 82 1.17 20.32 8.38
N LEU A 83 1.89 19.32 7.85
CA LEU A 83 3.34 19.33 7.76
C LEU A 83 3.79 20.25 6.62
N SER A 84 4.77 21.12 6.91
CA SER A 84 5.47 21.90 5.89
C SER A 84 6.28 21.00 4.96
N ALA A 85 6.82 21.56 3.87
CA ALA A 85 7.71 20.82 2.97
C ALA A 85 8.97 20.29 3.70
N THR A 86 9.58 21.10 4.55
CA THR A 86 10.77 20.71 5.32
C THR A 86 10.47 19.63 6.35
N GLN A 87 9.35 19.74 7.09
CA GLN A 87 8.91 18.73 8.04
C GLN A 87 8.53 17.42 7.33
N THR A 88 7.93 17.52 6.14
CA THR A 88 7.60 16.36 5.31
C THR A 88 8.85 15.60 4.91
N MET A 89 9.89 16.28 4.42
CA MET A 89 11.17 15.65 4.08
C MET A 89 11.81 14.98 5.31
N HIS A 90 11.85 15.67 6.45
CA HIS A 90 12.41 15.12 7.67
C HIS A 90 11.65 13.87 8.16
N LEU A 91 10.32 13.87 8.06
CA LEU A 91 9.53 12.71 8.42
C LEU A 91 9.74 11.54 7.45
N ILE A 92 9.91 11.80 6.16
CA ILE A 92 10.22 10.76 5.16
C ILE A 92 11.56 10.09 5.47
N GLU A 93 12.61 10.89 5.74
CA GLU A 93 13.95 10.38 6.07
C GLU A 93 13.91 9.49 7.32
N HIS A 94 13.29 9.99 8.39
CA HIS A 94 13.12 9.24 9.64
C HIS A 94 12.36 7.92 9.45
N LEU A 95 11.27 7.91 8.68
CA LEU A 95 10.48 6.70 8.43
C LEU A 95 11.15 5.73 7.45
N THR A 96 12.15 6.19 6.70
CA THR A 96 12.97 5.33 5.84
C THR A 96 14.00 4.56 6.66
N GLU A 97 14.58 5.20 7.68
CA GLU A 97 15.54 4.57 8.59
C GLU A 97 14.84 3.72 9.67
N LYS A 98 13.78 4.25 10.27
CA LYS A 98 13.09 3.65 11.41
C LYS A 98 11.74 3.08 11.01
N THR A 99 11.58 1.76 11.19
CA THR A 99 10.31 1.08 10.95
C THR A 99 9.42 1.11 12.19
N TYR A 100 8.18 1.55 12.03
CA TYR A 100 7.12 1.48 13.05
C TYR A 100 6.13 0.36 12.73
N SER A 101 5.70 -0.38 13.75
CA SER A 101 4.68 -1.43 13.59
C SER A 101 3.27 -0.84 13.47
N HIS A 102 3.02 0.33 14.07
CA HIS A 102 1.70 0.95 14.11
C HIS A 102 1.73 2.45 13.82
N THR A 103 0.75 2.93 13.04
CA THR A 103 0.63 4.35 12.68
C THR A 103 0.52 5.29 13.88
N HIS A 104 -0.08 4.86 15.01
CA HIS A 104 -0.19 5.72 16.18
C HIS A 104 1.19 6.12 16.76
N GLN A 105 2.21 5.28 16.58
CA GLN A 105 3.57 5.59 17.02
C GLN A 105 4.18 6.72 16.16
N ILE A 106 3.85 6.75 14.87
CA ILE A 106 4.23 7.84 13.95
C ILE A 106 3.51 9.12 14.33
N VAL A 107 2.22 9.03 14.71
CA VAL A 107 1.45 10.19 15.22
C VAL A 107 2.10 10.77 16.47
N THR A 108 2.47 9.92 17.43
CA THR A 108 3.17 10.35 18.65
C THR A 108 4.50 11.05 18.31
N TYR A 109 5.31 10.46 17.43
CA TYR A 109 6.56 11.06 16.98
C TYR A 109 6.35 12.44 16.34
N VAL A 110 5.35 12.58 15.47
CA VAL A 110 5.02 13.86 14.83
C VAL A 110 4.57 14.90 15.85
N LYS A 111 3.81 14.48 16.87
CA LYS A 111 3.38 15.37 17.95
C LYS A 111 4.56 15.83 18.80
N GLU A 112 5.48 14.95 19.14
CA GLU A 112 6.66 15.27 19.96
C GLU A 112 7.69 16.12 19.20
N THR A 113 7.87 15.86 17.90
CA THR A 113 8.94 16.49 17.09
C THR A 113 8.50 17.81 16.46
N PHE A 114 7.25 17.90 16.05
CA PHE A 114 6.73 19.04 15.28
C PHE A 114 5.57 19.77 15.96
N GLU A 115 5.14 19.31 17.14
CA GLU A 115 3.99 19.84 17.91
C GLU A 115 2.64 19.75 17.16
N LEU A 116 2.58 18.98 16.07
CA LEU A 116 1.40 18.85 15.21
C LEU A 116 0.52 17.65 15.60
N ASP A 117 -0.78 17.91 15.79
CA ASP A 117 -1.74 16.85 16.04
C ASP A 117 -2.24 16.20 14.74
N TYR A 118 -2.01 14.90 14.61
CA TYR A 118 -2.59 14.07 13.55
C TYR A 118 -3.54 13.03 14.15
N THR A 119 -4.65 12.76 13.45
CA THR A 119 -5.41 11.53 13.71
C THR A 119 -4.70 10.36 13.02
N VAL A 120 -4.91 9.14 13.50
CA VAL A 120 -4.38 7.93 12.87
C VAL A 120 -4.82 7.83 11.39
N SER A 121 -6.09 8.14 11.11
CA SER A 121 -6.60 8.16 9.73
C SER A 121 -5.91 9.24 8.87
N GLY A 122 -5.68 10.43 9.43
CA GLY A 122 -4.95 11.51 8.74
C GLY A 122 -3.51 11.12 8.43
N MET A 123 -2.83 10.47 9.38
CA MET A 123 -1.47 9.99 9.17
C MET A 123 -1.41 8.86 8.14
N ASN A 124 -2.37 7.92 8.14
CA ASN A 124 -2.45 6.91 7.09
C ASN A 124 -2.58 7.54 5.69
N LYS A 125 -3.44 8.56 5.54
CA LYS A 125 -3.57 9.30 4.27
C LYS A 125 -2.26 9.98 3.88
N TRP A 126 -1.58 10.60 4.85
CA TRP A 126 -0.28 11.24 4.62
C TRP A 126 0.78 10.21 4.18
N LEU A 127 0.85 9.04 4.82
CA LEU A 127 1.77 7.96 4.46
C LEU A 127 1.56 7.51 3.02
N HIS A 128 0.31 7.22 2.63
CA HIS A 128 -0.01 6.85 1.25
C HIS A 128 0.30 7.95 0.24
N HIS A 129 0.01 9.21 0.59
CA HIS A 129 0.33 10.35 -0.27
C HIS A 129 1.84 10.49 -0.51
N ASN A 130 2.67 10.16 0.48
CA ASN A 130 4.13 10.20 0.40
C ASN A 130 4.77 8.85 0.02
N GLY A 131 4.01 7.94 -0.60
CA GLY A 131 4.54 6.70 -1.18
C GLY A 131 4.79 5.54 -0.20
N PHE A 132 4.43 5.67 1.07
CA PHE A 132 4.54 4.58 2.03
C PHE A 132 3.39 3.57 1.86
N SER A 133 3.72 2.30 2.07
CA SER A 133 2.78 1.18 2.03
C SER A 133 3.00 0.26 3.23
N TYR A 134 1.92 -0.24 3.81
CA TYR A 134 1.99 -1.22 4.88
C TYR A 134 2.28 -2.61 4.31
N LYS A 135 3.46 -3.16 4.59
CA LYS A 135 3.93 -4.46 4.09
C LYS A 135 4.76 -5.17 5.17
N GLN A 136 4.82 -6.49 5.11
CA GLN A 136 5.77 -7.25 5.92
C GLN A 136 7.20 -7.06 5.37
N PRO A 137 8.19 -6.74 6.22
CA PRO A 137 9.59 -6.74 5.82
C PRO A 137 10.00 -8.11 5.29
N LYS A 138 10.87 -8.13 4.30
CA LYS A 138 11.44 -9.39 3.81
C LYS A 138 12.56 -9.82 4.76
N GLY A 139 12.45 -11.04 5.27
CA GLY A 139 13.55 -11.65 6.02
C GLY A 139 14.69 -11.97 5.06
N VAL A 140 15.90 -11.56 5.44
CA VAL A 140 17.15 -12.09 4.87
C VAL A 140 17.81 -12.96 5.95
N PRO A 141 18.46 -14.08 5.59
CA PRO A 141 19.18 -14.88 6.58
C PRO A 141 20.18 -14.00 7.34
N HIS A 142 20.16 -14.04 8.67
CA HIS A 142 21.04 -13.21 9.51
C HIS A 142 22.53 -13.44 9.22
N LYS A 143 22.90 -14.62 8.72
CA LYS A 143 24.28 -14.99 8.36
C LYS A 143 24.61 -14.76 6.87
N PHE A 144 23.74 -14.07 6.12
CA PHE A 144 23.96 -13.78 4.72
C PHE A 144 25.21 -12.90 4.55
N ASP A 145 26.11 -13.34 3.68
CA ASP A 145 27.38 -12.67 3.37
C ASP A 145 27.66 -12.93 1.89
N GLU A 146 27.59 -11.88 1.09
CA GLU A 146 27.71 -11.94 -0.37
C GLU A 146 29.09 -12.47 -0.80
N ALA A 147 30.15 -12.08 -0.10
CA ALA A 147 31.51 -12.53 -0.39
C ALA A 147 31.68 -14.02 -0.13
N LYS A 148 31.11 -14.54 0.97
CA LYS A 148 31.13 -15.99 1.27
C LYS A 148 30.29 -16.79 0.28
N GLN A 149 29.17 -16.25 -0.17
CA GLN A 149 28.34 -16.90 -1.19
C GLN A 149 29.10 -16.99 -2.52
N GLN A 150 29.74 -15.90 -2.94
CA GLN A 150 30.54 -15.89 -4.16
C GLN A 150 31.71 -16.88 -4.09
N ALA A 151 32.44 -16.91 -2.98
CA ALA A 151 33.51 -17.87 -2.75
C ALA A 151 33.03 -19.33 -2.78
N PHE A 152 31.83 -19.61 -2.25
CA PHE A 152 31.23 -20.94 -2.33
C PHE A 152 30.89 -21.35 -3.76
N ILE A 153 30.32 -20.43 -4.55
CA ILE A 153 29.98 -20.69 -5.97
C ILE A 153 31.24 -21.04 -6.77
N GLU A 154 32.31 -20.26 -6.61
CA GLU A 154 33.58 -20.50 -7.30
C GLU A 154 34.19 -21.87 -6.92
N ALA A 155 34.20 -22.19 -5.62
CA ALA A 155 34.68 -23.48 -5.12
C ALA A 155 33.82 -24.65 -5.66
N TYR A 156 32.50 -24.47 -5.72
CA TYR A 156 31.58 -25.48 -6.23
C TYR A 156 31.76 -25.73 -7.73
N GLU A 157 31.90 -24.70 -8.56
CA GLU A 157 32.13 -24.85 -10.00
C GLU A 157 33.49 -25.48 -10.31
N ALA A 158 34.52 -25.13 -9.52
CA ALA A 158 35.82 -25.80 -9.60
C ALA A 158 35.70 -27.29 -9.25
N LEU A 159 35.01 -27.63 -8.16
CA LEU A 159 34.76 -29.01 -7.74
C LEU A 159 34.02 -29.80 -8.84
N LYS A 160 32.98 -29.20 -9.42
CA LYS A 160 32.18 -29.79 -10.50
C LYS A 160 33.01 -30.04 -11.75
N THR A 161 33.96 -29.16 -12.06
CA THR A 161 34.87 -29.32 -13.20
C THR A 161 35.93 -30.39 -12.96
N SER A 162 36.39 -30.55 -11.72
CA SER A 162 37.36 -31.60 -11.35
C SER A 162 36.75 -32.98 -11.13
N CYS A 163 35.43 -33.08 -10.94
CA CYS A 163 34.73 -34.32 -10.65
C CYS A 163 34.86 -35.31 -11.82
N GLY A 164 35.41 -36.49 -11.53
CA GLY A 164 35.58 -37.57 -12.51
C GLY A 164 34.25 -38.20 -12.96
N LYS A 165 34.29 -39.06 -13.98
CA LYS A 165 33.11 -39.81 -14.47
C LYS A 165 32.58 -40.84 -13.47
N ASP A 166 33.44 -41.33 -12.58
CA ASP A 166 33.11 -42.33 -11.56
C ASP A 166 32.85 -41.70 -10.18
N GLU A 167 32.80 -40.36 -10.12
CA GLU A 167 32.54 -39.61 -8.90
C GLU A 167 31.19 -38.90 -9.02
N SER A 168 30.54 -38.65 -7.87
CA SER A 168 29.27 -37.93 -7.83
C SER A 168 29.30 -36.89 -6.72
N ILE A 169 28.80 -35.70 -7.03
CA ILE A 169 28.60 -34.65 -6.04
C ILE A 169 27.19 -34.81 -5.48
N VAL A 170 27.12 -34.95 -4.15
CA VAL A 170 25.85 -35.06 -3.43
C VAL A 170 25.70 -33.92 -2.43
N PHE A 171 24.47 -33.44 -2.29
CA PHE A 171 24.06 -32.47 -1.27
C PHE A 171 23.39 -33.22 -0.14
N ILE A 172 24.02 -33.18 1.03
CA ILE A 172 23.55 -33.92 2.21
C ILE A 172 22.91 -32.94 3.17
N ASP A 173 21.70 -33.29 3.61
CA ASP A 173 21.00 -32.55 4.66
C ASP A 173 20.28 -33.51 5.61
N ALA A 174 19.97 -32.99 6.79
CA ALA A 174 19.35 -33.68 7.89
C ALA A 174 18.08 -32.95 8.30
N VAL A 175 16.95 -33.66 8.36
CA VAL A 175 15.67 -33.09 8.76
C VAL A 175 15.07 -33.83 9.95
N HIS A 176 14.35 -33.07 10.79
CA HIS A 176 13.60 -33.61 11.93
C HIS A 176 12.08 -33.40 11.76
N PRO A 177 11.39 -34.19 10.90
CA PRO A 177 9.94 -34.11 10.77
C PRO A 177 9.29 -34.40 12.12
N THR A 178 8.32 -33.58 12.50
CA THR A 178 7.57 -33.75 13.75
C THR A 178 6.15 -34.15 13.44
N LEU A 179 5.58 -35.06 14.23
CA LEU A 179 4.16 -35.43 14.19
C LEU A 179 3.24 -34.39 14.88
N SER A 180 3.73 -33.16 15.04
CA SER A 180 3.03 -32.11 15.77
C SER A 180 1.94 -31.46 14.92
N THR A 181 0.74 -31.31 15.48
CA THR A 181 -0.34 -30.53 14.87
C THR A 181 0.09 -29.06 14.82
N LYS A 182 0.37 -28.54 13.62
CA LYS A 182 0.63 -27.11 13.41
C LYS A 182 -0.70 -26.36 13.32
N ILE A 183 -1.05 -25.66 14.38
CA ILE A 183 -2.21 -24.76 14.37
C ILE A 183 -1.87 -23.56 13.48
N SER A 184 -2.68 -23.35 12.45
CA SER A 184 -2.59 -22.21 11.54
C SER A 184 -3.78 -21.26 11.75
N HIS A 185 -3.77 -20.14 11.04
CA HIS A 185 -4.83 -19.13 11.12
C HIS A 185 -6.07 -19.58 10.33
N GLY A 186 -7.26 -19.34 10.87
CA GLY A 186 -8.54 -19.62 10.22
C GLY A 186 -9.62 -18.60 10.59
N TRP A 187 -10.65 -18.50 9.76
CA TRP A 187 -11.79 -17.63 10.02
C TRP A 187 -12.68 -18.24 11.11
N ILE A 188 -12.59 -17.69 12.31
CA ILE A 188 -13.37 -18.11 13.49
C ILE A 188 -14.36 -17.00 13.83
N ARG A 189 -15.59 -17.38 14.17
CA ARG A 189 -16.67 -16.43 14.47
C ARG A 189 -16.31 -15.61 15.72
N THR A 190 -16.52 -14.30 15.66
CA THR A 190 -16.21 -13.38 16.77
C THR A 190 -16.88 -13.83 18.06
N GLY A 191 -16.09 -13.90 19.14
CA GLY A 191 -16.55 -14.36 20.47
C GLY A 191 -16.61 -15.88 20.63
N GLN A 192 -16.07 -16.66 19.70
CA GLN A 192 -16.00 -18.12 19.81
C GLN A 192 -14.56 -18.61 19.78
N ASP A 193 -14.26 -19.58 20.65
CA ASP A 193 -13.02 -20.35 20.59
C ASP A 193 -13.22 -21.59 19.73
N LYS A 194 -12.27 -21.87 18.83
CA LYS A 194 -12.23 -23.11 18.06
C LYS A 194 -11.09 -23.98 18.58
N VAL A 195 -11.44 -25.03 19.30
CA VAL A 195 -10.47 -26.02 19.78
C VAL A 195 -10.07 -26.94 18.64
N ILE A 196 -8.77 -27.20 18.52
CA ILE A 196 -8.19 -28.22 17.65
C ILE A 196 -7.44 -29.19 18.55
N GLU A 197 -7.71 -30.48 18.41
CA GLU A 197 -6.99 -31.52 19.14
C GLU A 197 -5.53 -31.56 18.66
N THR A 198 -4.61 -31.47 19.61
CA THR A 198 -3.17 -31.58 19.35
C THR A 198 -2.67 -32.92 19.86
N THR A 199 -1.86 -33.61 19.07
CA THR A 199 -1.19 -34.83 19.51
C THR A 199 -0.24 -34.52 20.67
N GLY A 200 -0.40 -35.17 21.82
CA GLY A 200 0.44 -34.97 23.00
C GLY A 200 1.84 -35.59 22.88
N ASN A 201 2.05 -36.47 21.91
CA ASN A 201 3.34 -37.11 21.67
C ASN A 201 4.23 -36.20 20.80
N ARG A 202 5.44 -35.90 21.28
CA ARG A 202 6.46 -35.11 20.55
C ARG A 202 7.42 -36.01 19.78
N SER A 203 6.94 -37.13 19.26
CA SER A 203 7.75 -38.01 18.43
C SER A 203 8.19 -37.27 17.17
N ARG A 204 9.48 -37.38 16.87
CA ARG A 204 10.12 -36.85 15.66
C ARG A 204 10.83 -37.98 14.96
N LEU A 205 10.86 -37.94 13.64
CA LEU A 205 11.78 -38.74 12.85
C LEU A 205 13.08 -37.98 12.69
N ASN A 206 14.19 -38.69 12.53
CA ASN A 206 15.44 -38.06 12.12
C ASN A 206 15.88 -38.71 10.83
N VAL A 207 15.93 -37.92 9.76
CA VAL A 207 16.17 -38.42 8.41
C VAL A 207 17.39 -37.71 7.86
N ILE A 208 18.32 -38.49 7.31
CA ILE A 208 19.48 -37.99 6.55
C ILE A 208 19.21 -38.31 5.09
N GLY A 209 19.37 -37.31 4.22
CA GLY A 209 19.20 -37.46 2.79
C GLY A 209 20.41 -36.95 2.02
N ALA A 210 20.79 -37.65 0.96
CA ALA A 210 21.78 -37.23 -0.02
C ALA A 210 21.15 -37.12 -1.39
N LEU A 211 21.18 -35.89 -1.93
CA LEU A 211 20.64 -35.57 -3.24
C LEU A 211 21.78 -35.44 -4.26
N ASN A 212 21.75 -36.26 -5.31
CA ASN A 212 22.55 -36.04 -6.50
C ASN A 212 21.75 -35.18 -7.49
N LEU A 213 22.27 -34.02 -7.88
CA LEU A 213 21.57 -33.14 -8.83
C LEU A 213 21.54 -33.69 -10.26
N SER A 214 22.49 -34.58 -10.61
CA SER A 214 22.52 -35.25 -11.91
C SER A 214 21.52 -36.41 -12.00
N ASP A 215 21.10 -36.95 -10.86
CA ASP A 215 20.08 -37.99 -10.77
C ASP A 215 19.24 -37.81 -9.50
N ILE A 216 18.26 -36.92 -9.59
CA ILE A 216 17.36 -36.58 -8.48
C ILE A 216 16.55 -37.81 -8.04
N GLY A 217 16.23 -38.72 -8.98
CA GLY A 217 15.43 -39.92 -8.69
C GLY A 217 16.16 -40.91 -7.79
N ALA A 218 17.50 -40.92 -7.81
CA ALA A 218 18.34 -41.78 -6.99
C ALA A 218 18.74 -41.14 -5.64
N THR A 219 17.91 -40.25 -5.09
CA THR A 219 18.15 -39.68 -3.75
C THR A 219 18.24 -40.80 -2.70
N ILE A 220 19.33 -40.81 -1.94
CA ILE A 220 19.56 -41.78 -0.86
C ILE A 220 18.98 -41.19 0.43
N VAL A 221 18.14 -41.94 1.12
CA VAL A 221 17.48 -41.50 2.36
C VAL A 221 17.50 -42.62 3.38
N ASP A 222 17.86 -42.29 4.62
CA ASP A 222 17.79 -43.20 5.76
C ASP A 222 17.30 -42.50 7.02
N ASP A 223 16.63 -43.25 7.88
CA ASP A 223 16.23 -42.82 9.21
C ASP A 223 17.17 -43.34 10.30
N TYR A 224 17.37 -42.51 11.33
CA TYR A 224 18.24 -42.80 12.47
C TYR A 224 17.56 -42.40 13.78
N GLU A 225 17.95 -43.04 14.87
CA GLU A 225 17.48 -42.69 16.22
C GLU A 225 17.90 -41.28 16.65
N SER A 226 19.10 -40.86 16.22
CA SER A 226 19.61 -39.49 16.42
C SER A 226 20.54 -39.11 15.27
N ILE A 227 20.69 -37.81 15.04
CA ILE A 227 21.66 -37.27 14.06
C ILE A 227 22.88 -36.81 14.83
N ASN A 228 23.97 -37.55 14.67
CA ASN A 228 25.26 -37.27 15.27
C ASN A 228 26.38 -37.65 14.29
N SER A 229 27.64 -37.50 14.70
CA SER A 229 28.78 -37.84 13.84
C SER A 229 28.80 -39.31 13.42
N GLU A 230 28.36 -40.22 14.29
CA GLU A 230 28.34 -41.66 14.00
C GLU A 230 27.26 -42.02 12.98
N SER A 231 26.05 -41.45 13.09
CA SER A 231 24.99 -41.68 12.10
C SER A 231 25.37 -41.16 10.71
N ILE A 232 26.11 -40.05 10.65
CA ILE A 232 26.64 -39.50 9.39
C ILE A 232 27.67 -40.44 8.77
N VAL A 233 28.62 -40.97 9.56
CA VAL A 233 29.59 -41.95 9.06
C VAL A 233 28.88 -43.21 8.55
N ARG A 234 27.91 -43.74 9.31
CA ARG A 234 27.10 -44.89 8.89
C ARG A 234 26.36 -44.64 7.57
N PHE A 235 25.86 -43.43 7.37
CA PHE A 235 25.22 -43.02 6.12
C PHE A 235 26.19 -43.04 4.93
N PHE A 236 27.44 -42.61 5.12
CA PHE A 236 28.47 -42.65 4.07
C PHE A 236 29.02 -44.04 3.78
N CYS A 237 28.99 -44.96 4.75
CA CYS A 237 29.55 -46.32 4.60
C CYS A 237 28.58 -47.33 3.97
N LYS A 238 27.45 -46.86 3.42
CA LYS A 238 26.48 -47.70 2.72
C LYS A 238 26.90 -47.96 1.28
#